data_AF-A0A7Y4EH72-F1
#
_entry.id   AF-A0A7Y4EH72-F1
#
_cell.length_a   1.000
_cell.length_b   1.000
_cell.length_c   1.000
_cell.angle_alpha   90.00
_cell.angle_beta   90.00
_cell.angle_gamma   90.00
#
_symmetry.space_group_name_H-M   'P 1'
#
loop_
_entity.id
_entity.type
_entity.pdbx_description
1 polymer ?
#
loop_
_entity_poly.entity_id
_entity_poly.type
_entity_poly.pdbx_seq_one_letter_code
_entity_poly.pdbx_strand_id
1 'polypeptide(L)'
;MTDTLSASVGSDALSGVANKKVSVGDVAKIKAEVLKRINQSAHLSQGFRLVNQNEYQSSLAELRSKLKSKSFQKTDEGKMCKLMHDILTDDAHLAEYLDADVAQHLETNAAGKKVLNTKAMDFHGKNQVANAKLKRKQLFLMFKEIIQAQVELNTFAERLKVAFGAEVSFPPGAYGGIKSYSGALAKITTRMRTNDVGDLKDCARITVKVKKFKDLQAAKLFICGTEEFKAVAKHQKSLKDRYQLASGGSALQQHNVAPDSSGYKDIKFFLKMSGGQIAELQLNIPGMLIAKKKAHIVYDIARTNQNAFDNRQQFQVTSPEVIEKVKKKMDDDWFGFIRAKLDGIAAEADCVEAMMDVLKSKGTLVIEANQAEALNRISKKLYAAGLGEALL
;
A
#
# COMPACT_ATOMS: atom_id res chain seq x y z
N MET A 1 -14.63 38.21 -1.74
CA MET A 1 -14.02 37.86 -3.04
C MET A 1 -14.29 36.38 -3.28
N THR A 2 -14.99 36.08 -4.35
CA THR A 2 -15.59 34.76 -4.64
C THR A 2 -14.57 33.81 -5.26
N ASP A 3 -14.20 32.76 -4.53
CA ASP A 3 -13.37 31.67 -5.04
C ASP A 3 -14.16 30.83 -6.05
N THR A 4 -13.65 30.81 -7.28
CA THR A 4 -14.23 30.03 -8.38
C THR A 4 -13.45 28.72 -8.48
N LEU A 5 -14.03 27.62 -7.97
CA LEU A 5 -13.51 26.27 -8.18
C LEU A 5 -13.98 25.77 -9.55
N SER A 6 -13.06 25.71 -10.52
CA SER A 6 -13.28 24.98 -11.78
C SER A 6 -12.91 23.52 -11.59
N ALA A 7 -13.89 22.63 -11.72
CA ALA A 7 -13.68 21.19 -11.85
C ALA A 7 -14.09 20.80 -13.27
N SER A 8 -13.13 20.38 -14.11
CA SER A 8 -13.40 19.74 -15.40
C SER A 8 -13.18 18.24 -15.27
N VAL A 9 -14.18 17.49 -15.73
CA VAL A 9 -14.19 16.02 -15.79
C VAL A 9 -14.09 15.65 -17.27
N GLY A 10 -13.17 14.74 -17.61
CA GLY A 10 -13.26 13.82 -18.77
C GLY A 10 -13.38 14.41 -20.18
N SER A 11 -12.37 14.13 -20.99
CA SER A 11 -12.23 14.45 -22.42
C SER A 11 -13.23 13.72 -23.32
N ASP A 12 -14.41 14.31 -23.55
CA ASP A 12 -15.25 14.08 -24.74
C ASP A 12 -16.26 15.24 -24.88
N ALA A 13 -15.77 16.42 -25.27
CA ALA A 13 -16.52 17.53 -25.88
C ALA A 13 -15.62 18.79 -25.98
N LEU A 14 -14.51 18.71 -26.72
CA LEU A 14 -13.76 19.91 -27.12
C LEU A 14 -14.32 20.48 -28.42
N SER A 15 -15.53 21.04 -28.35
CA SER A 15 -16.05 21.99 -29.34
C SER A 15 -17.23 22.79 -28.76
N GLY A 16 -16.96 23.57 -27.71
CA GLY A 16 -17.98 24.45 -27.14
C GLY A 16 -17.40 25.45 -26.16
N VAL A 17 -17.56 26.73 -26.49
CA VAL A 17 -17.08 27.91 -25.77
C VAL A 17 -17.24 27.78 -24.25
N ALA A 18 -16.10 27.82 -23.55
CA ALA A 18 -16.02 27.82 -22.09
C ALA A 18 -16.51 29.16 -21.52
N ASN A 19 -17.76 29.20 -21.04
CA ASN A 19 -18.21 30.15 -20.00
C ASN A 19 -19.61 29.84 -19.43
N LYS A 20 -19.93 28.55 -19.19
CA LYS A 20 -21.16 28.24 -18.47
C LYS A 20 -20.91 28.33 -16.97
N LYS A 21 -21.41 29.39 -16.33
CA LYS A 21 -21.47 29.48 -14.85
C LYS A 21 -22.25 28.26 -14.34
N VAL A 22 -21.58 27.39 -13.61
CA VAL A 22 -22.21 26.22 -12.97
C VAL A 22 -23.23 26.74 -11.97
N SER A 23 -24.51 26.42 -12.17
CA SER A 23 -25.57 26.84 -11.27
C SER A 23 -25.61 25.96 -10.01
N VAL A 24 -26.26 26.43 -8.94
CA VAL A 24 -26.50 25.63 -7.73
C VAL A 24 -27.27 24.34 -8.06
N GLY A 25 -28.17 24.39 -9.04
CA GLY A 25 -28.90 23.22 -9.54
C GLY A 25 -28.01 22.20 -10.24
N ASP A 26 -27.03 22.66 -11.02
CA ASP A 26 -26.05 21.78 -11.68
C ASP A 26 -25.16 21.07 -10.65
N VAL A 27 -24.71 21.80 -9.61
CA VAL A 27 -23.96 21.21 -8.48
C VAL A 27 -24.78 20.16 -7.75
N ALA A 28 -26.07 20.43 -7.48
CA ALA A 28 -26.95 19.49 -6.81
C ALA A 28 -27.16 18.20 -7.64
N LYS A 29 -27.33 18.33 -8.95
CA LYS A 29 -27.48 17.19 -9.88
C LYS A 29 -26.20 16.36 -9.96
N ILE A 30 -25.04 17.00 -10.10
CA ILE A 30 -23.73 16.32 -10.10
C ILE A 30 -23.51 15.62 -8.76
N LYS A 31 -23.81 16.27 -7.63
CA LYS A 31 -23.68 15.68 -6.29
C LYS A 31 -24.57 14.45 -6.12
N ALA A 32 -25.82 14.52 -6.57
CA ALA A 32 -26.74 13.39 -6.50
C ALA A 32 -26.25 12.20 -7.34
N GLU A 33 -25.74 12.44 -8.55
CA GLU A 33 -25.19 11.41 -9.42
C GLU A 33 -23.90 10.79 -8.83
N VAL A 34 -23.02 11.62 -8.27
CA VAL A 34 -21.80 11.14 -7.57
C VAL A 34 -22.18 10.30 -6.34
N LEU A 35 -23.12 10.75 -5.52
CA LEU A 35 -23.61 10.00 -4.35
C LEU A 35 -24.28 8.69 -4.76
N LYS A 36 -25.05 8.69 -5.85
CA LYS A 36 -25.65 7.48 -6.42
C LYS A 36 -24.58 6.48 -6.85
N ARG A 37 -23.52 6.93 -7.54
CA ARG A 37 -22.38 6.08 -7.92
C ARG A 37 -21.61 5.55 -6.72
N ILE A 38 -21.42 6.37 -5.68
CA ILE A 38 -20.80 5.94 -4.42
C ILE A 38 -21.65 4.86 -3.75
N ASN A 39 -22.97 5.04 -3.69
CA ASN A 39 -23.89 4.12 -3.04
C ASN A 39 -24.12 2.83 -3.85
N GLN A 40 -23.98 2.88 -5.17
CA GLN A 40 -24.03 1.72 -6.06
C GLN A 40 -22.68 1.02 -6.21
N SER A 41 -21.60 1.57 -5.63
CA SER A 41 -20.27 0.97 -5.73
C SER A 41 -20.24 -0.37 -5.00
N ALA A 42 -20.04 -1.44 -5.77
CA ALA A 42 -19.74 -2.75 -5.22
C ALA A 42 -18.36 -2.78 -4.53
N HIS A 43 -17.48 -1.82 -4.82
CA HIS A 43 -16.12 -1.77 -4.28
C HIS A 43 -16.05 -1.06 -2.92
N LEU A 44 -15.43 -1.71 -1.94
CA LEU A 44 -15.12 -1.12 -0.63
C LEU A 44 -14.04 -0.05 -0.78
N SER A 45 -14.29 1.17 -0.28
CA SER A 45 -13.33 2.27 -0.26
C SER A 45 -13.25 2.89 1.13
N GLN A 46 -12.04 3.36 1.51
CA GLN A 46 -11.84 4.17 2.71
C GLN A 46 -12.38 5.60 2.55
N GLY A 47 -12.55 6.06 1.31
CA GLY A 47 -12.83 7.46 0.97
C GLY A 47 -11.65 8.40 1.26
N PHE A 48 -11.79 9.64 0.80
CA PHE A 48 -10.93 10.75 1.21
C PHE A 48 -11.77 11.77 1.97
N ARG A 49 -11.20 12.35 3.02
CA ARG A 49 -11.88 13.37 3.83
C ARG A 49 -11.93 14.70 3.10
N LEU A 50 -12.99 15.47 3.32
CA LEU A 50 -12.92 16.91 3.06
C LEU A 50 -11.95 17.53 4.06
N VAL A 51 -11.12 18.47 3.61
CA VAL A 51 -10.17 19.15 4.49
C VAL A 51 -10.84 20.36 5.10
N ASN A 52 -11.20 20.26 6.39
CA ASN A 52 -11.52 21.44 7.17
C ASN A 52 -10.21 22.18 7.50
N GLN A 53 -10.06 23.41 7.00
CA GLN A 53 -8.82 24.16 7.14
C GLN A 53 -8.52 24.53 8.60
N ASN A 54 -9.54 24.78 9.43
CA ASN A 54 -9.35 25.11 10.85
C ASN A 54 -8.89 23.87 11.63
N GLU A 55 -9.54 22.72 11.40
CA GLU A 55 -9.15 21.43 12.00
C GLU A 55 -7.73 21.05 11.60
N TYR A 56 -7.37 21.24 10.33
CA TYR A 56 -6.02 21.01 9.82
C TYR A 56 -4.98 21.86 10.55
N GLN A 57 -5.21 23.17 10.69
CA GLN A 57 -4.27 24.05 11.38
C GLN A 57 -4.15 23.72 12.87
N SER A 58 -5.27 23.44 13.54
CA SER A 58 -5.28 23.01 14.94
C SER A 58 -4.50 21.72 15.15
N SER A 59 -4.75 20.69 14.33
CA SER A 59 -4.03 19.41 14.38
C SER A 59 -2.54 19.56 14.09
N LEU A 60 -2.17 20.42 13.14
CA LEU A 60 -0.77 20.71 12.83
C LEU A 60 -0.06 21.44 13.99
N ALA A 61 -0.76 22.34 14.69
CA ALA A 61 -0.25 23.00 15.88
C ALA A 61 -0.05 22.00 17.03
N GLU A 62 -0.99 21.07 17.23
CA GLU A 62 -0.86 19.98 18.21
C GLU A 62 0.38 19.12 17.93
N LEU A 63 0.56 18.70 16.66
CA LEU A 63 1.72 17.93 16.22
C LEU A 63 3.04 18.66 16.51
N ARG A 64 3.10 19.96 16.17
CA ARG A 64 4.27 20.81 16.46
C ARG A 64 4.55 20.91 17.96
N SER A 65 3.51 21.01 18.78
CA SER A 65 3.63 21.08 20.23
C SER A 65 4.22 19.79 20.80
N LYS A 66 3.69 18.63 20.40
CA LYS A 66 4.23 17.31 20.79
C LYS A 66 5.71 17.16 20.43
N LEU A 67 6.08 17.61 19.23
CA LEU A 67 7.46 17.55 18.74
C LEU A 67 8.42 18.52 19.45
N LYS A 68 7.96 19.42 20.33
CA LYS A 68 8.89 20.21 21.17
C LYS A 68 9.64 19.34 22.19
N SER A 69 9.06 18.21 22.59
CA SER A 69 9.68 17.29 23.54
C SER A 69 10.78 16.46 22.88
N LYS A 70 12.03 16.64 23.33
CA LYS A 70 13.17 15.83 22.86
C LYS A 70 13.04 14.35 23.24
N SER A 71 12.42 14.04 24.39
CA SER A 71 12.17 12.64 24.78
C SER A 71 11.12 11.99 23.89
N PHE A 72 10.03 12.71 23.57
CA PHE A 72 9.01 12.23 22.66
C PHE A 72 9.60 11.94 21.27
N GLN A 73 10.41 12.85 20.71
CA GLN A 73 11.05 12.65 19.40
C GLN A 73 11.90 11.38 19.29
N LYS A 74 12.40 10.84 20.41
CA LYS A 74 13.19 9.60 20.43
C LYS A 74 12.34 8.34 20.40
N THR A 75 11.05 8.44 20.77
CA THR A 75 10.09 7.33 20.66
C THR A 75 9.78 7.02 19.20
N ASP A 76 9.30 5.81 18.89
CA ASP A 76 8.93 5.46 17.52
C ASP A 76 7.73 6.27 17.02
N GLU A 77 6.80 6.63 17.92
CA GLU A 77 5.72 7.57 17.62
C GLU A 77 6.27 8.94 17.26
N GLY A 78 7.21 9.47 18.04
CA GLY A 78 7.82 10.76 17.81
C GLY A 78 8.58 10.83 16.48
N LYS A 79 9.29 9.76 16.10
CA LYS A 79 9.95 9.65 14.79
C LYS A 79 8.94 9.70 13.64
N MET A 80 7.82 8.98 13.77
CA MET A 80 6.73 9.02 12.79
C MET A 80 6.07 10.39 12.70
N CYS A 81 5.76 11.01 13.85
CA CYS A 81 5.23 12.36 13.94
C CYS A 81 6.16 13.40 13.31
N LYS A 82 7.47 13.25 13.50
CA LYS A 82 8.49 14.10 12.88
C LYS A 82 8.46 13.98 11.37
N LEU A 83 8.54 12.75 10.85
CA LEU A 83 8.44 12.50 9.40
C LEU A 83 7.15 13.09 8.79
N MET A 84 6.03 12.91 9.48
CA MET A 84 4.74 13.47 9.07
C MET A 84 4.76 15.01 9.04
N HIS A 85 5.32 15.65 10.06
CA HIS A 85 5.49 17.10 10.10
C HIS A 85 6.36 17.62 8.96
N ASP A 86 7.47 16.94 8.69
CA ASP A 86 8.42 17.32 7.64
C ASP A 86 7.74 17.25 6.26
N ILE A 87 7.03 16.15 5.96
CA ILE A 87 6.25 15.99 4.71
C ILE A 87 5.12 17.03 4.57
N LEU A 88 4.53 17.47 5.68
CA LEU A 88 3.46 18.46 5.67
C LEU A 88 3.95 19.89 5.46
N THR A 89 5.21 20.19 5.81
CA THR A 89 5.72 21.57 5.88
C THR A 89 6.89 21.87 4.95
N ASP A 90 7.41 20.86 4.25
CA ASP A 90 8.47 20.97 3.26
C ASP A 90 8.03 20.31 1.94
N ASP A 91 8.02 21.06 0.84
CA ASP A 91 7.63 20.52 -0.47
C ASP A 91 8.75 19.68 -1.11
N ALA A 92 9.97 19.64 -0.56
CA ALA A 92 11.03 18.71 -1.01
C ALA A 92 10.55 17.26 -0.98
N HIS A 93 9.88 16.87 0.10
CA HIS A 93 9.30 15.54 0.23
C HIS A 93 8.12 15.33 -0.71
N LEU A 94 7.42 16.39 -1.11
CA LEU A 94 6.31 16.26 -2.05
C LEU A 94 6.83 15.96 -3.46
N ALA A 95 7.98 16.53 -3.83
CA ALA A 95 8.60 16.34 -5.15
C ALA A 95 8.93 14.87 -5.47
N GLU A 96 9.19 14.04 -4.46
CA GLU A 96 9.38 12.59 -4.61
C GLU A 96 8.16 11.86 -5.20
N TYR A 97 6.98 12.49 -5.19
CA TYR A 97 5.72 11.91 -5.65
C TYR A 97 5.14 12.60 -6.89
N LEU A 98 5.92 13.48 -7.52
CA LEU A 98 5.54 14.23 -8.71
C LEU A 98 6.31 13.71 -9.93
N ASP A 99 5.83 14.06 -11.11
CA ASP A 99 6.57 13.76 -12.33
C ASP A 99 7.86 14.59 -12.37
N ALA A 100 8.91 14.07 -13.02
CA ALA A 100 10.25 14.66 -12.97
C ALA A 100 10.29 16.11 -13.49
N ASP A 101 9.50 16.40 -14.53
CA ASP A 101 9.30 17.72 -15.13
C ASP A 101 8.55 18.70 -14.23
N VAL A 102 7.80 18.20 -13.23
CA VAL A 102 7.15 19.03 -12.21
C VAL A 102 8.08 19.20 -11.01
N ALA A 103 8.78 18.14 -10.60
CA ALA A 103 9.70 18.13 -9.47
C ALA A 103 10.89 19.09 -9.65
N GLN A 104 11.34 19.34 -10.89
CA GLN A 104 12.43 20.28 -11.20
C GLN A 104 12.13 21.74 -10.79
N HIS A 105 10.87 22.11 -10.57
CA HIS A 105 10.47 23.46 -10.15
C HIS A 105 10.57 23.69 -8.63
N LEU A 106 11.34 22.85 -7.93
CA LEU A 106 11.59 23.00 -6.50
C LEU A 106 12.63 24.09 -6.25
N GLU A 107 12.22 25.17 -5.58
CA GLU A 107 13.08 26.31 -5.23
C GLU A 107 13.17 26.49 -3.71
N THR A 108 14.20 27.17 -3.22
CA THR A 108 14.30 27.54 -1.80
C THR A 108 13.61 28.90 -1.60
N ASN A 109 12.61 28.98 -0.73
CA ASN A 109 11.97 30.25 -0.39
C ASN A 109 12.81 31.09 0.58
N ALA A 110 12.38 32.33 0.84
CA ALA A 110 13.06 33.25 1.75
C ALA A 110 13.22 32.72 3.19
N ALA A 111 12.43 31.72 3.60
CA ALA A 111 12.54 31.08 4.92
C ALA A 111 13.45 29.83 4.90
N GLY A 112 14.21 29.60 3.84
CA GLY A 112 15.12 28.47 3.70
C GLY A 112 14.43 27.13 3.43
N LYS A 113 13.12 27.12 3.17
CA LYS A 113 12.35 25.89 2.90
C LYS A 113 12.21 25.63 1.42
N LYS A 114 12.21 24.36 1.03
CA LYS A 114 11.92 23.99 -0.35
C LYS A 114 10.43 24.12 -0.63
N VAL A 115 10.09 24.81 -1.72
CA VAL A 115 8.74 25.06 -2.19
C VAL A 115 8.65 24.81 -3.69
N LEU A 116 7.50 24.32 -4.15
CA LEU A 116 7.25 24.15 -5.58
C LEU A 116 6.79 25.46 -6.21
N ASN A 117 7.53 25.96 -7.19
CA ASN A 117 7.20 27.17 -7.94
C ASN A 117 6.08 26.91 -8.96
N THR A 118 4.84 26.92 -8.46
CA THR A 118 3.65 26.68 -9.30
C THR A 118 3.42 27.76 -10.37
N LYS A 119 4.04 28.94 -10.29
CA LYS A 119 3.87 29.98 -11.32
C LYS A 119 4.54 29.60 -12.64
N ALA A 120 5.67 28.91 -12.56
CA ALA A 120 6.45 28.44 -13.70
C ALA A 120 5.89 27.16 -14.36
N MET A 121 4.85 26.56 -13.78
CA MET A 121 4.27 25.30 -14.26
C MET A 121 3.13 25.53 -15.25
N ASP A 122 2.94 24.57 -16.14
CA ASP A 122 1.75 24.46 -16.97
C ASP A 122 0.51 24.03 -16.15
N PHE A 123 -0.64 23.87 -16.80
CA PHE A 123 -1.87 23.46 -16.11
C PHE A 123 -1.75 22.05 -15.50
N HIS A 124 -1.05 21.14 -16.17
CA HIS A 124 -0.86 19.78 -15.70
C HIS A 124 -0.08 19.75 -14.37
N GLY A 125 1.09 20.39 -14.35
CA GLY A 125 1.94 20.48 -13.17
C GLY A 125 1.24 21.19 -12.01
N LYS A 126 0.55 22.31 -12.28
CA LYS A 126 -0.27 23.02 -11.26
C LYS A 126 -1.29 22.09 -10.61
N ASN A 127 -2.02 21.31 -11.40
CA ASN A 127 -3.02 20.37 -10.89
C ASN A 127 -2.40 19.21 -10.14
N GLN A 128 -1.26 18.68 -10.59
CA GLN A 128 -0.57 17.60 -9.90
C GLN A 128 -0.12 18.05 -8.51
N VAL A 129 0.51 19.23 -8.42
CA VAL A 129 0.91 19.83 -7.14
C VAL A 129 -0.29 20.08 -6.26
N ALA A 130 -1.36 20.70 -6.76
CA ALA A 130 -2.56 20.98 -5.97
C ALA A 130 -3.19 19.69 -5.41
N ASN A 131 -3.29 18.64 -6.22
CA ASN A 131 -3.82 17.34 -5.81
C ASN A 131 -2.93 16.67 -4.76
N ALA A 132 -1.61 16.68 -4.94
CA ALA A 132 -0.67 16.10 -3.98
C ALA A 132 -0.71 16.88 -2.64
N LYS A 133 -0.79 18.22 -2.69
CA LYS A 133 -0.96 19.09 -1.52
C LYS A 133 -2.28 18.85 -0.79
N LEU A 134 -3.37 18.59 -1.50
CA LEU A 134 -4.66 18.24 -0.89
C LEU A 134 -4.59 16.86 -0.23
N LYS A 135 -4.11 15.85 -0.96
CA LYS A 135 -4.00 14.46 -0.48
C LYS A 135 -3.16 14.33 0.78
N ARG A 136 -2.03 15.05 0.89
CA ARG A 136 -1.25 15.06 2.14
C ARG A 136 -2.05 15.61 3.32
N LYS A 137 -2.83 16.69 3.14
CA LYS A 137 -3.67 17.23 4.23
C LYS A 137 -4.76 16.25 4.65
N GLN A 138 -5.41 15.61 3.67
CA GLN A 138 -6.42 14.59 3.91
C GLN A 138 -5.84 13.40 4.69
N LEU A 139 -4.69 12.89 4.25
CA LEU A 139 -4.01 11.78 4.91
C LEU A 139 -3.62 12.13 6.35
N PHE A 140 -3.13 13.34 6.60
CA PHE A 140 -2.80 13.81 7.94
C PHE A 140 -3.99 13.77 8.88
N LEU A 141 -5.12 14.33 8.46
CA LEU A 141 -6.35 14.32 9.26
C LEU A 141 -6.88 12.90 9.51
N MET A 142 -6.70 11.99 8.55
CA MET A 142 -7.07 10.58 8.72
C MET A 142 -6.13 9.81 9.66
N PHE A 143 -4.89 10.26 9.83
CA PHE A 143 -3.86 9.47 10.49
C PHE A 143 -4.13 9.26 11.98
N LYS A 144 -4.75 10.23 12.66
CA LYS A 144 -5.18 10.07 14.06
C LYS A 144 -6.16 8.90 14.24
N GLU A 145 -7.05 8.73 13.28
CA GLU A 145 -8.05 7.65 13.31
C GLU A 145 -7.46 6.33 12.86
N ILE A 146 -6.49 6.35 11.94
CA ILE A 146 -5.72 5.17 11.58
C ILE A 146 -4.97 4.61 12.81
N ILE A 147 -4.41 5.49 13.65
CA ILE A 147 -3.78 5.08 14.91
C ILE A 147 -4.80 4.39 15.81
N GLN A 148 -5.97 5.01 16.02
CA GLN A 148 -7.05 4.43 16.82
C GLN A 148 -7.52 3.07 16.25
N ALA A 149 -7.71 3.00 14.93
CA ALA A 149 -8.08 1.78 14.22
C ALA A 149 -7.04 0.66 14.39
N GLN A 150 -5.74 1.01 14.42
CA GLN A 150 -4.69 0.03 14.69
C GLN A 150 -4.74 -0.48 16.13
N VAL A 151 -5.01 0.38 17.12
CA VAL A 151 -5.19 -0.06 18.51
C VAL A 151 -6.33 -1.06 18.61
N GLU A 152 -7.48 -0.75 18.02
CA GLU A 152 -8.63 -1.67 17.97
C GLU A 152 -8.31 -2.97 17.24
N LEU A 153 -7.61 -2.89 16.10
CA LEU A 153 -7.17 -4.07 15.36
C LEU A 153 -6.22 -4.95 16.18
N ASN A 154 -5.32 -4.35 16.96
CA ASN A 154 -4.42 -5.08 17.85
C ASN A 154 -5.21 -5.81 18.94
N THR A 155 -6.19 -5.15 19.57
CA THR A 155 -7.10 -5.79 20.53
C THR A 155 -7.90 -6.92 19.90
N PHE A 156 -8.38 -6.73 18.67
CA PHE A 156 -9.08 -7.77 17.93
C PHE A 156 -8.17 -8.98 17.67
N ALA A 157 -6.91 -8.75 17.30
CA ALA A 157 -5.95 -9.81 17.03
C ALA A 157 -5.58 -10.64 18.29
N GLU A 158 -5.59 -10.04 19.48
CA GLU A 158 -5.43 -10.79 20.73
C GLU A 158 -6.56 -11.81 20.94
N ARG A 159 -7.79 -11.54 20.47
CA ARG A 159 -8.88 -12.54 20.50
C ARG A 159 -8.53 -13.77 19.67
N LEU A 160 -7.89 -13.58 18.51
CA LEU A 160 -7.46 -14.67 17.65
C LEU A 160 -6.29 -15.45 18.26
N LYS A 161 -5.39 -14.76 18.95
CA LYS A 161 -4.30 -15.40 19.71
C LYS A 161 -4.84 -16.31 20.82
N VAL A 162 -5.82 -15.83 21.59
CA VAL A 162 -6.47 -16.61 22.65
C VAL A 162 -7.26 -17.80 22.07
N ALA A 163 -8.06 -17.57 21.01
CA ALA A 163 -8.95 -18.59 20.47
C ALA A 163 -8.24 -19.67 19.62
N PHE A 164 -7.15 -19.32 18.93
CA PHE A 164 -6.51 -20.18 17.93
C PHE A 164 -5.01 -20.40 18.17
N GLY A 165 -4.46 -19.95 19.30
CA GLY A 165 -3.02 -20.00 19.57
C GLY A 165 -2.20 -19.27 18.50
N ALA A 166 -2.81 -18.23 17.90
CA ALA A 166 -2.23 -17.50 16.78
C ALA A 166 -1.09 -16.58 17.22
N GLU A 167 -0.13 -16.37 16.33
CA GLU A 167 0.94 -15.40 16.50
C GLU A 167 0.64 -14.15 15.69
N VAL A 168 0.81 -12.99 16.31
CA VAL A 168 0.58 -11.69 15.68
C VAL A 168 1.90 -11.12 15.22
N SER A 169 1.93 -10.61 13.99
CA SER A 169 3.11 -9.98 13.40
C SER A 169 2.74 -8.71 12.65
N PHE A 170 3.68 -7.77 12.67
CA PHE A 170 3.55 -6.49 11.99
C PHE A 170 4.54 -6.42 10.82
N PRO A 171 4.17 -5.77 9.71
CA PRO A 171 5.11 -5.57 8.62
C PRO A 171 6.35 -4.79 9.08
N PRO A 172 7.56 -5.13 8.60
CA PRO A 172 8.78 -4.39 8.94
C PRO A 172 8.65 -2.90 8.60
N GLY A 173 9.14 -2.04 9.50
CA GLY A 173 9.07 -0.58 9.34
C GLY A 173 7.70 0.05 9.61
N ALA A 174 6.72 -0.73 10.07
CA ALA A 174 5.44 -0.22 10.53
C ALA A 174 5.48 0.14 12.02
N TYR A 175 4.97 1.31 12.41
CA TYR A 175 4.79 1.68 13.82
C TYR A 175 3.58 0.94 14.38
N GLY A 176 3.80 -0.15 15.13
CA GLY A 176 2.70 -0.95 15.70
C GLY A 176 1.73 -1.52 14.66
N GLY A 177 2.18 -1.74 13.41
CA GLY A 177 1.35 -2.18 12.28
C GLY A 177 0.95 -1.06 11.31
N ILE A 178 1.07 0.20 11.72
CA ILE A 178 0.65 1.36 10.91
C ILE A 178 1.62 1.56 9.74
N LYS A 179 1.06 1.69 8.53
CA LYS A 179 1.83 2.06 7.33
C LYS A 179 2.51 3.42 7.53
N SER A 180 3.77 3.55 7.11
CA SER A 180 4.47 4.83 7.15
C SER A 180 3.70 5.92 6.40
N TYR A 181 3.81 7.16 6.88
CA TYR A 181 3.12 8.29 6.27
C TYR A 181 3.56 8.50 4.80
N SER A 182 4.86 8.36 4.52
CA SER A 182 5.41 8.38 3.16
C SER A 182 4.84 7.26 2.29
N GLY A 183 4.78 6.03 2.81
CA GLY A 183 4.23 4.89 2.07
C GLY A 183 2.74 5.04 1.78
N ALA A 184 1.97 5.62 2.70
CA ALA A 184 0.57 5.93 2.50
C ALA A 184 0.37 7.08 1.49
N LEU A 185 1.21 8.12 1.55
CA LEU A 185 1.20 9.24 0.61
C LEU A 185 1.54 8.76 -0.80
N ALA A 186 2.63 8.01 -0.98
CA ALA A 186 3.00 7.39 -2.24
C ALA A 186 1.84 6.59 -2.83
N LYS A 187 1.17 5.78 -2.00
CA LYS A 187 0.04 4.96 -2.45
C LYS A 187 -1.10 5.77 -3.06
N ILE A 188 -1.38 6.96 -2.54
CA ILE A 188 -2.48 7.82 -3.01
C ILE A 188 -2.07 8.82 -4.08
N THR A 189 -0.78 9.11 -4.24
CA THR A 189 -0.27 10.05 -5.24
C THR A 189 0.20 9.37 -6.52
N THR A 190 0.90 8.23 -6.43
CA THR A 190 1.61 7.63 -7.57
C THR A 190 0.87 6.48 -8.26
N ARG A 191 -0.13 5.87 -7.61
CA ARG A 191 -0.93 4.81 -8.26
C ARG A 191 -1.85 5.42 -9.33
N MET A 192 -2.03 4.70 -10.45
CA MET A 192 -2.94 5.10 -11.53
C MET A 192 -4.29 5.54 -10.96
N ARG A 193 -4.77 6.70 -11.40
CA ARG A 193 -5.98 7.36 -10.87
C ARG A 193 -7.26 6.54 -11.05
N THR A 194 -7.24 5.54 -11.93
CA THR A 194 -8.32 4.56 -12.18
C THR A 194 -8.36 3.42 -11.17
N ASN A 195 -7.29 3.20 -10.39
CA ASN A 195 -7.27 2.22 -9.31
C ASN A 195 -7.96 2.80 -8.09
N ASP A 196 -9.09 2.18 -7.69
CA ASP A 196 -9.95 2.48 -6.53
C ASP A 196 -9.54 3.71 -5.71
N VAL A 197 -10.25 4.79 -5.96
CA VAL A 197 -10.26 6.02 -5.15
C VAL A 197 -10.55 5.63 -3.69
N GLY A 198 -9.50 5.53 -2.86
CA GLY A 198 -9.58 5.18 -1.43
C GLY A 198 -9.02 3.82 -1.02
N ASP A 199 -8.01 3.28 -1.72
CA ASP A 199 -7.23 2.09 -1.29
C ASP A 199 -6.27 2.39 -0.11
N LEU A 200 -6.67 3.16 0.91
CA LEU A 200 -5.93 3.32 2.18
C LEU A 200 -6.34 2.30 3.25
N LYS A 201 -7.09 1.26 2.85
CA LYS A 201 -7.67 0.23 3.72
C LYS A 201 -6.65 -0.66 4.46
N ASP A 202 -5.36 -0.48 4.14
CA ASP A 202 -4.23 -1.21 4.71
C ASP A 202 -3.27 -0.27 5.47
N CYS A 203 -3.74 0.93 5.85
CA CYS A 203 -2.97 1.84 6.69
C CYS A 203 -2.90 1.35 8.14
N ALA A 204 -4.03 0.92 8.71
CA ALA A 204 -4.05 0.05 9.87
C ALA A 204 -4.02 -1.40 9.35
N ARG A 205 -3.00 -2.17 9.74
CA ARG A 205 -2.83 -3.53 9.22
C ARG A 205 -2.12 -4.46 10.19
N ILE A 206 -2.47 -5.74 10.12
CA ILE A 206 -1.85 -6.78 10.93
C ILE A 206 -1.78 -8.10 10.15
N THR A 207 -0.80 -8.93 10.48
CA THR A 207 -0.72 -10.30 9.98
C THR A 207 -0.83 -11.28 11.15
N VAL A 208 -1.86 -12.11 11.11
CA VAL A 208 -2.11 -13.20 12.06
C VAL A 208 -1.65 -14.50 11.43
N LYS A 209 -0.73 -15.17 12.12
CA LYS A 209 -0.15 -16.45 11.74
C LYS A 209 -0.78 -17.55 12.60
N VAL A 210 -1.42 -18.52 11.97
CA VAL A 210 -1.96 -19.71 12.64
C VAL A 210 -1.13 -20.93 12.29
N LYS A 211 -0.94 -21.86 13.23
CA LYS A 211 0.02 -22.96 13.07
C LYS A 211 -0.40 -23.96 11.99
N LYS A 212 -1.70 -24.29 11.93
CA LYS A 212 -2.21 -25.34 11.04
C LYS A 212 -3.30 -24.81 10.11
N PHE A 213 -3.47 -25.48 8.98
CA PHE A 213 -4.48 -25.14 7.98
C PHE A 213 -5.92 -25.25 8.51
N LYS A 214 -6.18 -26.19 9.42
CA LYS A 214 -7.49 -26.31 10.09
C LYS A 214 -7.82 -25.05 10.91
N ASP A 215 -6.84 -24.52 11.64
CA ASP A 215 -6.99 -23.30 12.44
C ASP A 215 -7.19 -22.08 11.54
N LEU A 216 -6.60 -22.09 10.33
CA LEU A 216 -6.83 -21.08 9.29
C LEU A 216 -8.31 -21.02 8.89
N GLN A 217 -8.93 -22.18 8.65
CA GLN A 217 -10.35 -22.25 8.30
C GLN A 217 -11.24 -21.82 9.48
N ALA A 218 -10.93 -22.28 10.69
CA ALA A 218 -11.70 -21.91 11.89
C ALA A 218 -11.61 -20.41 12.19
N ALA A 219 -10.41 -19.82 12.13
CA ALA A 219 -10.20 -18.39 12.31
C ALA A 219 -10.89 -17.57 11.22
N LYS A 220 -10.88 -18.03 9.95
CA LYS A 220 -11.64 -17.39 8.86
C LYS A 220 -13.14 -17.32 9.22
N LEU A 221 -13.73 -18.43 9.64
CA LEU A 221 -15.15 -18.49 9.99
C LEU A 221 -15.47 -17.61 11.20
N PHE A 222 -14.62 -17.63 12.23
CA PHE A 222 -14.76 -16.76 13.39
C PHE A 222 -14.79 -15.29 12.98
N ILE A 223 -13.83 -14.81 12.19
CA ILE A 223 -13.76 -13.41 11.73
C ILE A 223 -14.99 -13.06 10.88
N CYS A 224 -15.46 -13.97 10.03
CA CYS A 224 -16.68 -13.75 9.24
C CYS A 224 -17.92 -13.53 10.10
N GLY A 225 -17.94 -14.06 11.32
CA GLY A 225 -19.03 -13.93 12.27
C GLY A 225 -19.05 -12.62 13.06
N THR A 226 -18.00 -11.79 12.98
CA THR A 226 -17.87 -10.59 13.81
C THR A 226 -18.53 -9.37 13.17
N GLU A 227 -18.92 -8.41 14.00
CA GLU A 227 -19.58 -7.19 13.55
C GLU A 227 -18.66 -6.31 12.69
N GLU A 228 -17.35 -6.31 12.97
CA GLU A 228 -16.35 -5.57 12.21
C GLU A 228 -16.30 -6.03 10.74
N PHE A 229 -16.48 -7.33 10.48
CA PHE A 229 -16.56 -7.86 9.12
C PHE A 229 -17.95 -7.72 8.51
N LYS A 230 -19.02 -8.05 9.24
CA LYS A 230 -20.41 -7.94 8.74
C LYS A 230 -20.72 -6.52 8.22
N ALA A 231 -20.17 -5.50 8.86
CA ALA A 231 -20.30 -4.10 8.44
C ALA A 231 -19.81 -3.83 7.01
N VAL A 232 -18.93 -4.67 6.47
CA VAL A 232 -18.36 -4.52 5.11
C VAL A 232 -18.55 -5.74 4.21
N ALA A 233 -19.12 -6.83 4.72
CA ALA A 233 -19.26 -8.11 4.03
C ALA A 233 -19.95 -7.99 2.66
N LYS A 234 -20.92 -7.07 2.52
CA LYS A 234 -21.64 -6.80 1.27
C LYS A 234 -20.79 -6.25 0.12
N HIS A 235 -19.60 -5.71 0.41
CA HIS A 235 -18.74 -5.15 -0.61
C HIS A 235 -17.89 -6.23 -1.27
N GLN A 236 -17.71 -6.14 -2.58
CA GLN A 236 -16.74 -6.95 -3.31
C GLN A 236 -15.35 -6.75 -2.72
N LYS A 237 -14.61 -7.86 -2.61
CA LYS A 237 -13.24 -7.89 -2.08
C LYS A 237 -13.11 -7.43 -0.61
N SER A 238 -14.19 -7.39 0.17
CA SER A 238 -14.17 -7.25 1.64
C SER A 238 -13.40 -8.40 2.32
N LEU A 239 -13.45 -9.57 1.69
CA LEU A 239 -12.62 -10.74 1.94
C LEU A 239 -11.99 -11.18 0.62
N LYS A 240 -10.70 -11.50 0.65
CA LYS A 240 -10.00 -12.22 -0.43
C LYS A 240 -9.44 -13.50 0.14
N ASP A 241 -10.06 -14.63 -0.17
CA ASP A 241 -9.57 -15.95 0.20
C ASP A 241 -8.86 -16.60 -0.97
N ARG A 242 -7.52 -16.54 -0.99
CA ARG A 242 -6.69 -17.17 -2.03
C ARG A 242 -6.40 -18.64 -1.78
N TYR A 243 -6.77 -19.14 -0.61
CA TYR A 243 -6.75 -20.59 -0.32
C TYR A 243 -8.03 -21.28 -0.78
N GLN A 244 -9.08 -20.50 -1.08
CA GLN A 244 -10.36 -20.99 -1.58
C GLN A 244 -11.03 -21.99 -0.63
N LEU A 245 -11.02 -21.68 0.68
CA LEU A 245 -11.47 -22.59 1.73
C LEU A 245 -12.99 -22.76 1.82
N ALA A 246 -13.77 -21.91 1.14
CA ALA A 246 -15.22 -22.07 1.09
C ALA A 246 -15.61 -23.12 0.03
N SER A 247 -16.41 -24.09 0.43
CA SER A 247 -16.99 -25.12 -0.44
C SER A 247 -18.18 -24.59 -1.24
N GLY A 248 -18.57 -25.36 -2.27
CA GLY A 248 -19.72 -25.06 -3.12
C GLY A 248 -21.01 -24.87 -2.32
N GLY A 249 -21.71 -23.76 -2.56
CA GLY A 249 -23.00 -23.44 -1.92
C GLY A 249 -22.91 -22.58 -0.66
N SER A 250 -21.71 -22.28 -0.15
CA SER A 250 -21.54 -21.34 0.95
C SER A 250 -21.65 -19.89 0.47
N ALA A 251 -22.30 -19.01 1.24
CA ALA A 251 -22.28 -17.56 1.00
C ALA A 251 -20.85 -16.98 1.02
N LEU A 252 -19.87 -17.67 1.59
CA LEU A 252 -18.46 -17.27 1.58
C LEU A 252 -17.73 -17.63 0.28
N GLN A 253 -18.33 -18.45 -0.59
CA GLN A 253 -17.72 -18.86 -1.86
C GLN A 253 -17.46 -17.67 -2.78
N GLN A 254 -18.31 -16.64 -2.73
CA GLN A 254 -18.13 -15.39 -3.49
C GLN A 254 -16.83 -14.64 -3.15
N HIS A 255 -16.20 -14.96 -2.02
CA HIS A 255 -14.94 -14.36 -1.58
C HIS A 255 -13.70 -15.20 -1.92
N ASN A 256 -13.88 -16.39 -2.51
CA ASN A 256 -12.77 -17.18 -3.05
C ASN A 256 -12.16 -16.43 -4.24
N VAL A 257 -10.83 -16.29 -4.23
CA VAL A 257 -10.07 -15.65 -5.31
C VAL A 257 -8.96 -16.61 -5.72
N ALA A 258 -8.54 -16.58 -6.98
CA ALA A 258 -7.34 -17.31 -7.38
C ALA A 258 -6.10 -16.81 -6.60
N PRO A 259 -5.08 -17.65 -6.41
CA PRO A 259 -3.75 -17.19 -6.04
C PRO A 259 -3.27 -16.07 -6.97
N ASP A 260 -2.34 -15.24 -6.53
CA ASP A 260 -1.76 -14.27 -7.47
C ASP A 260 -0.91 -14.97 -8.55
N SER A 261 -0.42 -14.20 -9.53
CA SER A 261 0.36 -14.74 -10.66
C SER A 261 1.65 -15.46 -10.24
N SER A 262 2.16 -15.17 -9.04
CA SER A 262 3.31 -15.85 -8.45
C SER A 262 2.95 -17.13 -7.71
N GLY A 263 1.66 -17.37 -7.45
CA GLY A 263 1.15 -18.51 -6.70
C GLY A 263 1.00 -18.24 -5.19
N TYR A 264 1.22 -17.00 -4.74
CA TYR A 264 1.06 -16.64 -3.34
C TYR A 264 -0.41 -16.74 -2.90
N LYS A 265 -0.60 -17.32 -1.71
CA LYS A 265 -1.89 -17.45 -1.05
C LYS A 265 -1.88 -16.76 0.31
N ASP A 266 -3.00 -16.13 0.62
CA ASP A 266 -3.35 -15.60 1.93
C ASP A 266 -4.87 -15.48 2.03
N ILE A 267 -5.35 -15.24 3.24
CA ILE A 267 -6.70 -14.75 3.47
C ILE A 267 -6.58 -13.30 3.93
N LYS A 268 -7.23 -12.39 3.21
CA LYS A 268 -7.20 -10.96 3.54
C LYS A 268 -8.60 -10.48 3.87
N PHE A 269 -8.78 -10.03 5.11
CA PHE A 269 -9.98 -9.38 5.59
C PHE A 269 -9.81 -7.86 5.59
N PHE A 270 -10.88 -7.17 5.26
CA PHE A 270 -11.09 -5.77 5.62
C PHE A 270 -12.13 -5.72 6.73
N LEU A 271 -11.83 -4.99 7.79
CA LEU A 271 -12.64 -4.89 8.99
C LEU A 271 -12.94 -3.41 9.24
N LYS A 272 -14.20 -3.06 9.51
CA LYS A 272 -14.56 -1.68 9.88
C LYS A 272 -14.42 -1.51 11.39
N MET A 273 -13.47 -0.68 11.79
CA MET A 273 -13.24 -0.29 13.19
C MET A 273 -14.29 0.71 13.65
N SER A 274 -14.38 0.96 14.95
CA SER A 274 -15.44 1.78 15.57
C SER A 274 -15.47 3.22 15.05
N GLY A 275 -14.29 3.81 14.80
CA GLY A 275 -14.12 5.14 14.20
C GLY A 275 -14.43 5.21 12.70
N GLY A 276 -14.94 4.15 12.09
CA GLY A 276 -15.29 4.08 10.67
C GLY A 276 -14.11 3.81 9.72
N GLN A 277 -12.89 3.76 10.24
CA GLN A 277 -11.70 3.38 9.47
C GLN A 277 -11.72 1.88 9.15
N ILE A 278 -11.26 1.53 7.96
CA ILE A 278 -11.07 0.16 7.51
C ILE A 278 -9.65 -0.27 7.83
N ALA A 279 -9.54 -1.41 8.49
CA ALA A 279 -8.27 -2.04 8.82
C ALA A 279 -8.10 -3.35 8.06
N GLU A 280 -6.87 -3.68 7.68
CA GLU A 280 -6.54 -4.91 6.96
C GLU A 280 -6.01 -5.97 7.92
N LEU A 281 -6.66 -7.14 7.96
CA LEU A 281 -6.15 -8.31 8.67
C LEU A 281 -5.77 -9.39 7.64
N GLN A 282 -4.49 -9.73 7.59
CA GLN A 282 -4.01 -10.87 6.81
C GLN A 282 -3.92 -12.10 7.71
N LEU A 283 -4.56 -13.18 7.32
CA LEU A 283 -4.52 -14.47 8.01
C LEU A 283 -3.74 -15.45 7.13
N ASN A 284 -2.71 -16.09 7.71
CA ASN A 284 -1.77 -16.91 6.96
C ASN A 284 -1.15 -18.04 7.82
N ILE A 285 -0.44 -18.96 7.17
CA ILE A 285 0.32 -20.06 7.79
C ILE A 285 1.85 -19.77 7.76
N PRO A 286 2.66 -20.38 8.65
CA PRO A 286 4.08 -20.06 8.78
C PRO A 286 4.89 -20.24 7.48
N GLY A 287 4.75 -21.39 6.81
CA GLY A 287 5.50 -21.69 5.58
C GLY A 287 5.26 -20.64 4.49
N MET A 288 4.01 -20.21 4.33
CA MET A 288 3.64 -19.22 3.33
C MET A 288 4.15 -17.81 3.68
N LEU A 289 4.26 -17.46 4.95
CA LEU A 289 4.90 -16.20 5.38
C LEU A 289 6.42 -16.22 5.15
N ILE A 290 7.07 -17.37 5.33
CA ILE A 290 8.49 -17.55 4.97
C ILE A 290 8.67 -17.40 3.46
N ALA A 291 7.85 -18.10 2.67
CA ALA A 291 7.82 -17.99 1.22
C ALA A 291 7.65 -16.53 0.77
N LYS A 292 6.65 -15.83 1.33
CA LYS A 292 6.40 -14.42 1.06
C LYS A 292 7.61 -13.56 1.37
N LYS A 293 8.25 -13.73 2.54
CA LYS A 293 9.43 -12.93 2.92
C LYS A 293 10.58 -13.10 1.92
N LYS A 294 10.83 -14.34 1.46
CA LYS A 294 11.90 -14.67 0.52
C LYS A 294 11.56 -14.29 -0.93
N ALA A 295 10.32 -14.44 -1.36
CA ALA A 295 9.86 -14.10 -2.72
C ALA A 295 9.58 -12.60 -2.89
N HIS A 296 9.31 -11.85 -1.82
CA HIS A 296 8.99 -10.41 -1.92
C HIS A 296 10.15 -9.60 -2.53
N ILE A 297 11.40 -10.03 -2.36
CA ILE A 297 12.52 -9.33 -3.00
C ILE A 297 12.50 -9.50 -4.53
N VAL A 298 12.03 -10.64 -5.03
CA VAL A 298 11.76 -10.85 -6.46
C VAL A 298 10.62 -9.95 -6.93
N TYR A 299 9.55 -9.86 -6.13
CA TYR A 299 8.43 -8.95 -6.42
C TYR A 299 8.88 -7.49 -6.49
N ASP A 300 9.80 -7.06 -5.62
CA ASP A 300 10.36 -5.70 -5.66
C ASP A 300 11.16 -5.40 -6.93
N ILE A 301 11.84 -6.40 -7.50
CA ILE A 301 12.50 -6.30 -8.82
C ILE A 301 11.45 -6.25 -9.92
N ALA A 302 10.54 -7.23 -9.96
CA ALA A 302 9.52 -7.34 -11.02
C ALA A 302 8.67 -6.07 -11.14
N ARG A 303 8.26 -5.48 -10.01
CA ARG A 303 7.39 -4.28 -10.01
C ARG A 303 8.07 -3.02 -10.54
N THR A 304 9.39 -2.97 -10.69
CA THR A 304 10.03 -1.79 -11.32
C THR A 304 9.77 -1.74 -12.81
N ASN A 305 9.53 -2.89 -13.45
CA ASN A 305 9.04 -2.97 -14.82
C ASN A 305 8.24 -4.27 -15.02
N GLN A 306 6.99 -4.29 -14.53
CA GLN A 306 6.16 -5.50 -14.50
C GLN A 306 5.93 -6.07 -15.90
N ASN A 307 5.71 -5.19 -16.90
CA ASN A 307 5.47 -5.62 -18.27
C ASN A 307 6.70 -6.31 -18.88
N ALA A 308 7.90 -5.76 -18.68
CA ALA A 308 9.12 -6.41 -19.15
C ALA A 308 9.38 -7.73 -18.41
N PHE A 309 9.16 -7.75 -17.09
CA PHE A 309 9.34 -8.96 -16.29
C PHE A 309 8.41 -10.10 -16.74
N ASP A 310 7.12 -9.81 -16.94
CA ASP A 310 6.12 -10.80 -17.34
C ASP A 310 6.36 -11.33 -18.77
N ASN A 311 6.83 -10.48 -19.69
CA ASN A 311 7.13 -10.84 -21.07
C ASN A 311 8.58 -11.31 -21.29
N ARG A 312 9.37 -11.49 -20.22
CA ARG A 312 10.80 -11.89 -20.28
C ARG A 312 11.64 -11.00 -21.18
N GLN A 313 11.39 -9.70 -21.14
CA GLN A 313 12.20 -8.70 -21.82
C GLN A 313 13.27 -8.17 -20.88
N GLN A 314 14.40 -7.74 -21.45
CA GLN A 314 15.46 -7.11 -20.67
C GLN A 314 14.99 -5.77 -20.10
N PHE A 315 15.34 -5.47 -18.85
CA PHE A 315 15.10 -4.15 -18.26
C PHE A 315 16.14 -3.80 -17.19
N GLN A 316 16.34 -2.50 -16.98
CA GLN A 316 17.17 -2.00 -15.88
C GLN A 316 16.29 -1.62 -14.69
N VAL A 317 16.70 -2.04 -13.49
CA VAL A 317 16.13 -1.54 -12.23
C VAL A 317 16.75 -0.18 -11.96
N THR A 318 15.94 0.87 -12.00
CA THR A 318 16.41 2.26 -11.80
C THR A 318 16.18 2.78 -10.38
N SER A 319 15.41 2.06 -9.55
CA SER A 319 15.12 2.47 -8.17
C SER A 319 16.30 2.19 -7.24
N PRO A 320 16.96 3.22 -6.67
CA PRO A 320 18.08 3.02 -5.75
C PRO A 320 17.68 2.25 -4.50
N GLU A 321 16.47 2.48 -3.98
CA GLU A 321 15.92 1.75 -2.83
C GLU A 321 15.81 0.25 -3.11
N VAL A 322 15.31 -0.13 -4.29
CA VAL A 322 15.21 -1.54 -4.69
C VAL A 322 16.59 -2.15 -4.85
N ILE A 323 17.52 -1.45 -5.50
CA ILE A 323 18.91 -1.92 -5.67
C ILE A 323 19.56 -2.22 -4.31
N GLU A 324 19.52 -1.27 -3.38
CA GLU A 324 20.13 -1.43 -2.05
C GLU A 324 19.45 -2.54 -1.24
N LYS A 325 18.11 -2.66 -1.37
CA LYS A 325 17.37 -3.75 -0.74
C LYS A 325 17.74 -5.11 -1.31
N VAL A 326 17.94 -5.23 -2.61
CA VAL A 326 18.34 -6.46 -3.31
C VAL A 326 19.75 -6.86 -2.87
N LYS A 327 20.72 -5.94 -2.92
CA LYS A 327 22.09 -6.16 -2.41
C LYS A 327 22.12 -6.68 -0.98
N LYS A 328 21.28 -6.11 -0.11
CA LYS A 328 21.23 -6.46 1.32
C LYS A 328 20.49 -7.78 1.61
N LYS A 329 19.57 -8.23 0.76
CA LYS A 329 18.64 -9.33 1.08
C LYS A 329 18.72 -10.56 0.19
N MET A 330 19.33 -10.44 -0.99
CA MET A 330 19.70 -11.58 -1.84
C MET A 330 21.19 -11.86 -1.62
N ASP A 331 21.51 -12.28 -0.40
CA ASP A 331 22.84 -12.64 0.08
C ASP A 331 23.02 -14.15 0.14
N ASP A 332 24.18 -14.61 0.60
CA ASP A 332 24.53 -16.03 0.69
C ASP A 332 23.53 -16.80 1.57
N ASP A 333 22.98 -16.17 2.61
CA ASP A 333 21.91 -16.74 3.44
C ASP A 333 20.60 -16.93 2.67
N TRP A 334 20.26 -16.00 1.77
CA TRP A 334 19.13 -16.16 0.88
C TRP A 334 19.34 -17.34 -0.07
N PHE A 335 20.49 -17.40 -0.74
CA PHE A 335 20.79 -18.48 -1.68
C PHE A 335 20.92 -19.84 -1.01
N GLY A 336 21.61 -19.92 0.13
CA GLY A 336 21.72 -21.12 0.95
C GLY A 336 20.35 -21.64 1.39
N PHE A 337 19.44 -20.75 1.80
CA PHE A 337 18.06 -21.12 2.09
C PHE A 337 17.33 -21.70 0.87
N ILE A 338 17.44 -21.04 -0.30
CA ILE A 338 16.77 -21.47 -1.53
C ILE A 338 17.25 -22.86 -1.95
N ARG A 339 18.57 -23.09 -1.97
CA ARG A 339 19.18 -24.37 -2.35
C ARG A 339 18.86 -25.49 -1.36
N ALA A 340 18.78 -25.18 -0.06
CA ALA A 340 18.49 -26.18 0.97
C ALA A 340 17.00 -26.58 1.03
N LYS A 341 16.09 -25.67 0.64
CA LYS A 341 14.65 -25.84 0.86
C LYS A 341 13.84 -26.12 -0.40
N LEU A 342 14.39 -25.89 -1.59
CA LEU A 342 13.69 -26.08 -2.86
C LEU A 342 14.40 -27.08 -3.76
N ASP A 343 13.69 -28.12 -4.17
CA ASP A 343 14.22 -29.14 -5.07
C ASP A 343 14.34 -28.63 -6.52
N GLY A 344 15.42 -29.04 -7.20
CA GLY A 344 15.63 -28.79 -8.63
C GLY A 344 15.63 -27.30 -9.00
N ILE A 345 16.29 -26.45 -8.19
CA ILE A 345 16.40 -25.00 -8.42
C ILE A 345 17.84 -24.54 -8.64
N ALA A 346 18.81 -25.48 -8.67
CA ALA A 346 20.24 -25.13 -8.70
C ALA A 346 20.59 -24.22 -9.88
N ALA A 347 20.16 -24.58 -11.09
CA ALA A 347 20.42 -23.78 -12.29
C ALA A 347 19.79 -22.37 -12.21
N GLU A 348 18.56 -22.25 -11.70
CA GLU A 348 17.94 -20.95 -11.50
C GLU A 348 18.63 -20.13 -10.40
N ALA A 349 19.07 -20.77 -9.31
CA ALA A 349 19.80 -20.10 -8.23
C ALA A 349 21.15 -19.58 -8.73
N ASP A 350 21.91 -20.38 -9.49
CA ASP A 350 23.20 -20.00 -10.06
C ASP A 350 23.05 -18.85 -11.07
N CYS A 351 21.97 -18.87 -11.87
CA CYS A 351 21.64 -17.77 -12.79
C CYS A 351 21.39 -16.45 -12.04
N VAL A 352 20.67 -16.49 -10.91
CA VAL A 352 20.38 -15.32 -10.08
C VAL A 352 21.61 -14.88 -9.27
N GLU A 353 22.47 -15.80 -8.86
CA GLU A 353 23.73 -15.49 -8.16
C GLU A 353 24.69 -14.74 -9.09
N ALA A 354 24.85 -15.20 -10.34
CA ALA A 354 25.62 -14.48 -11.36
C ALA A 354 25.08 -13.07 -11.62
N MET A 355 23.75 -12.90 -11.65
CA MET A 355 23.10 -11.58 -11.74
C MET A 355 23.49 -10.68 -10.54
N MET A 356 23.56 -11.24 -9.34
CA MET A 356 23.97 -10.50 -8.14
C MET A 356 25.45 -10.11 -8.15
N ASP A 357 26.33 -10.92 -8.71
CA ASP A 357 27.75 -10.59 -8.86
C ASP A 357 27.98 -9.43 -9.84
N VAL A 358 27.19 -9.36 -10.92
CA VAL A 358 27.16 -8.20 -11.81
C VAL A 358 26.71 -6.93 -11.06
N LEU A 359 25.68 -7.04 -10.23
CA LEU A 359 25.23 -5.91 -9.42
C LEU A 359 26.31 -5.43 -8.43
N LYS A 360 27.00 -6.36 -7.76
CA LYS A 360 28.07 -6.04 -6.80
C LYS A 360 29.25 -5.36 -7.49
N SER A 361 29.62 -5.82 -8.70
CA SER A 361 30.78 -5.30 -9.44
C SER A 361 30.50 -3.99 -10.18
N LYS A 362 29.34 -3.86 -10.84
CA LYS A 362 29.00 -2.69 -11.68
C LYS A 362 28.13 -1.65 -10.97
N GLY A 363 27.52 -2.00 -9.84
CA GLY A 363 26.59 -1.14 -9.10
C GLY A 363 25.23 -0.96 -9.76
N THR A 364 25.01 -1.52 -10.95
CA THR A 364 23.75 -1.46 -11.72
C THR A 364 23.10 -2.84 -11.83
N LEU A 365 21.77 -2.89 -11.78
CA LEU A 365 21.00 -4.12 -11.90
C LEU A 365 20.24 -4.12 -13.22
N VAL A 366 20.73 -4.89 -14.19
CA VAL A 366 20.05 -5.17 -15.46
C VAL A 366 19.56 -6.61 -15.40
N ILE A 367 18.27 -6.81 -15.61
CA ILE A 367 17.62 -8.12 -15.60
C ILE A 367 17.47 -8.59 -17.04
N GLU A 368 18.10 -9.71 -17.37
CA GLU A 368 17.98 -10.40 -18.66
C GLU A 368 16.77 -11.36 -18.66
N ALA A 369 16.39 -11.84 -19.86
CA ALA A 369 15.23 -12.72 -20.04
C ALA A 369 15.30 -14.02 -19.21
N ASN A 370 16.46 -14.69 -19.24
CA ASN A 370 16.75 -15.90 -18.45
C ASN A 370 16.73 -15.62 -16.94
N GLN A 371 17.26 -14.48 -16.49
CA GLN A 371 17.25 -14.08 -15.09
C GLN A 371 15.82 -13.79 -14.60
N ALA A 372 15.00 -13.10 -15.41
CA ALA A 372 13.58 -12.89 -15.11
C ALA A 372 12.82 -14.22 -15.01
N GLU A 373 13.12 -15.18 -15.87
CA GLU A 373 12.55 -16.52 -15.80
C GLU A 373 12.98 -17.26 -14.53
N ALA A 374 14.28 -17.27 -14.22
CA ALA A 374 14.84 -17.90 -13.02
C ALA A 374 14.23 -17.33 -11.74
N LEU A 375 14.18 -16.00 -11.62
CA LEU A 375 13.54 -15.27 -10.52
C LEU A 375 12.08 -15.69 -10.33
N ASN A 376 11.31 -15.76 -11.42
CA ASN A 376 9.91 -16.17 -11.37
C ASN A 376 9.76 -17.64 -10.99
N ARG A 377 10.62 -18.54 -11.50
CA ARG A 377 10.59 -19.97 -11.14
C ARG A 377 10.89 -20.18 -9.65
N ILE A 378 11.92 -19.51 -9.12
CA ILE A 378 12.23 -19.53 -7.68
C ILE A 378 11.03 -19.03 -6.87
N SER A 379 10.43 -17.91 -7.26
CA SER A 379 9.25 -17.34 -6.59
C SER A 379 8.08 -18.33 -6.55
N LYS A 380 7.75 -18.97 -7.68
CA LYS A 380 6.68 -19.99 -7.75
C LYS A 380 6.99 -21.21 -6.88
N LYS A 381 8.23 -21.72 -6.89
CA LYS A 381 8.64 -22.85 -6.05
C LYS A 381 8.58 -22.52 -4.56
N LEU A 382 8.99 -21.31 -4.16
CA LEU A 382 8.83 -20.83 -2.79
C LEU A 382 7.37 -20.88 -2.33
N TYR A 383 6.45 -20.34 -3.13
CA TYR A 383 5.03 -20.33 -2.76
C TYR A 383 4.39 -21.72 -2.76
N ALA A 384 4.80 -22.60 -3.67
CA ALA A 384 4.38 -24.01 -3.64
C ALA A 384 4.86 -24.71 -2.35
N ALA A 385 6.14 -24.57 -2.01
CA ALA A 385 6.72 -25.15 -0.79
C ALA A 385 6.10 -24.57 0.50
N GLY A 386 5.70 -23.30 0.49
CA GLY A 386 5.08 -22.61 1.62
C GLY A 386 3.68 -23.11 2.01
N LEU A 387 3.05 -23.97 1.20
CA LEU A 387 1.76 -24.59 1.56
C LEU A 387 1.92 -25.72 2.59
N GLY A 388 3.10 -26.32 2.67
CA GLY A 388 3.42 -27.40 3.61
C GLY A 388 4.43 -26.97 4.67
N GLU A 389 5.10 -27.96 5.26
CA GLU A 389 6.13 -27.76 6.27
C GLU A 389 7.55 -27.64 5.68
N ALA A 390 7.69 -27.76 4.36
CA ALA A 390 8.98 -27.79 3.66
C ALA A 390 9.88 -26.58 3.95
N LEU A 391 9.28 -25.41 4.22
CA LEU A 391 10.01 -24.16 4.50
C LEU A 391 10.24 -23.88 5.99
N LEU A 392 9.73 -24.72 6.89
CA LEU A 392 9.83 -24.52 8.34
C LEU A 392 11.22 -24.85 8.88
#